data_AF-A0A932SWL1-F1
#
_entry.id   AF-A0A932SWL1-F1
#
_cell.length_a   1.000
_cell.length_b   1.000
_cell.length_c   1.000
_cell.angle_alpha   90.00
_cell.angle_beta   90.00
_cell.angle_gamma   90.00
#
_symmetry.space_group_name_H-M   'P 1'
#
loop_
_entity.id
_entity.type
_entity.pdbx_description
1 polymer ?
#
loop_
_entity_poly.entity_id
_entity_poly.type
_entity_poly.pdbx_seq_one_letter_code
_entity_poly.pdbx_strand_id
1 'polypeptide(L)'
;MRYLSLMILLMLAAGCGRVTQIDAPNRRIMQGLQTAVSSKKLEWLEASVKLMEEQRTKGEMSDKEYAAFKSIVDKARLGKWDAAQKEAFALTEGQKPTDEDLEQIKPGAKRR
;
A
#
# COMPACT_ATOMS: atom_id res chain seq x y z
N MET A 1 -38.44 -2.97 -11.08
CA MET A 1 -37.98 -3.19 -9.68
C MET A 1 -36.85 -4.22 -9.54
N ARG A 2 -36.73 -5.24 -10.40
CA ARG A 2 -35.63 -6.25 -10.35
C ARG A 2 -34.21 -5.67 -10.53
N TYR A 3 -34.06 -4.57 -11.26
CA TYR A 3 -32.76 -3.92 -11.49
C TYR A 3 -32.26 -3.08 -10.30
N LEU A 4 -33.17 -2.63 -9.42
CA LEU A 4 -32.81 -1.81 -8.26
C LEU A 4 -32.08 -2.66 -7.20
N SER A 5 -32.51 -3.91 -7.02
CA SER A 5 -31.87 -4.87 -6.10
C SER A 5 -30.48 -5.32 -6.59
N LEU A 6 -30.25 -5.39 -7.90
CA LEU A 6 -28.95 -5.75 -8.45
C LEU A 6 -27.92 -4.61 -8.25
N MET A 7 -28.37 -3.35 -8.30
CA MET A 7 -27.49 -2.20 -8.14
C MET A 7 -27.04 -1.98 -6.68
N ILE A 8 -27.91 -2.29 -5.71
CA ILE A 8 -27.60 -2.23 -4.27
C ILE A 8 -26.57 -3.32 -3.89
N LEU A 9 -26.64 -4.50 -4.52
CA LEU A 9 -25.69 -5.59 -4.28
C LEU A 9 -24.28 -5.27 -4.80
N LEU A 10 -24.17 -4.51 -5.90
CA LEU A 10 -22.89 -4.02 -6.45
C LEU A 10 -22.25 -2.92 -5.58
N MET A 11 -23.06 -2.10 -4.90
CA MET A 11 -22.56 -1.07 -3.97
C MET A 11 -22.03 -1.66 -2.65
N LEU A 12 -22.57 -2.80 -2.20
CA LEU A 12 -22.09 -3.50 -0.99
C LEU A 12 -20.69 -4.12 -1.17
N ALA A 13 -20.25 -4.38 -2.41
CA ALA A 13 -18.90 -4.89 -2.69
C ALA A 13 -17.81 -3.81 -2.62
N ALA A 14 -18.16 -2.52 -2.65
CA ALA A 14 -17.21 -1.41 -2.51
C ALA A 14 -16.91 -1.06 -1.03
N GLY A 15 -17.53 -1.77 -0.08
CA GLY A 15 -17.66 -1.32 1.31
C GLY A 15 -16.97 -2.15 2.40
N CYS A 16 -16.23 -3.22 2.09
CA CYS A 16 -15.37 -3.87 3.09
C CYS A 16 -14.03 -3.10 3.20
N GLY A 17 -14.12 -1.84 3.61
CA GLY A 17 -13.06 -0.84 3.70
C GLY A 17 -12.01 -1.11 4.77
N ARG A 18 -11.24 -2.19 4.63
CA ARG A 18 -9.95 -2.33 5.31
C ARG A 18 -8.85 -1.87 4.37
N VAL A 19 -8.01 -0.94 4.84
CA VAL A 19 -6.77 -0.58 4.18
C VAL A 19 -5.93 -1.84 3.98
N THR A 20 -5.38 -2.03 2.78
CA THR A 20 -4.50 -3.16 2.45
C THR A 20 -3.37 -3.22 3.47
N GLN A 21 -3.22 -4.35 4.15
CA GLN A 21 -2.09 -4.58 5.05
C GLN A 21 -0.87 -4.98 4.23
N ILE A 22 0.27 -4.44 4.60
CA ILE A 22 1.55 -4.64 3.93
C ILE A 22 2.38 -5.60 4.75
N ASP A 23 2.83 -6.68 4.11
CA ASP A 23 3.71 -7.64 4.74
C ASP A 23 5.07 -7.02 5.05
N ALA A 24 5.70 -7.46 6.14
CA ALA A 24 6.95 -6.88 6.63
C ALA A 24 8.04 -6.69 5.55
N PRO A 25 8.29 -7.64 4.61
CA PRO A 25 9.26 -7.46 3.54
C PRO A 25 8.94 -6.29 2.60
N ASN A 26 7.67 -5.98 2.39
CA ASN A 26 7.19 -4.98 1.44
C ASN A 26 7.11 -3.57 2.05
N ARG A 27 7.23 -3.42 3.37
CA ARG A 27 7.16 -2.12 4.07
C ARG A 27 8.27 -1.16 3.64
N ARG A 28 9.45 -1.67 3.30
CA ARG A 28 10.56 -0.84 2.81
C ARG A 28 10.26 -0.23 1.44
N ILE A 29 9.54 -0.97 0.59
CA ILE A 29 9.07 -0.46 -0.71
C ILE A 29 8.07 0.68 -0.47
N MET A 30 7.15 0.51 0.48
CA MET A 30 6.19 1.56 0.85
C MET A 30 6.87 2.85 1.36
N GLN A 31 7.90 2.73 2.20
CA GLN A 31 8.69 3.89 2.65
C GLN A 31 9.39 4.60 1.49
N GLY A 32 9.95 3.81 0.55
CA GLY A 32 10.53 4.32 -0.69
C GLY A 32 9.52 5.10 -1.53
N LEU A 33 8.33 4.53 -1.74
CA LEU A 33 7.22 5.18 -2.45
C LEU A 33 6.81 6.48 -1.77
N GLN A 34 6.63 6.49 -0.44
CA GLN A 34 6.26 7.69 0.31
C GLN A 34 7.32 8.79 0.16
N THR A 35 8.61 8.42 0.18
CA THR A 35 9.72 9.36 -0.02
C THR A 35 9.75 9.89 -1.46
N ALA A 36 9.57 9.03 -2.46
CA ALA A 36 9.53 9.40 -3.86
C ALA A 36 8.37 10.36 -4.17
N VAL A 37 7.18 10.08 -3.63
CA VAL A 37 5.96 10.88 -3.81
C VAL A 37 6.09 12.24 -3.10
N SER A 38 6.53 12.27 -1.84
CA SER A 38 6.70 13.53 -1.09
C SER A 38 7.79 14.42 -1.70
N SER A 39 8.84 13.81 -2.25
CA SER A 39 9.93 14.53 -2.93
C SER A 39 9.60 14.85 -4.40
N LYS A 40 8.47 14.35 -4.92
CA LYS A 40 8.05 14.45 -6.34
C LYS A 40 9.17 14.04 -7.30
N LYS A 41 9.93 12.99 -6.95
CA LYS A 41 11.08 12.48 -7.72
C LYS A 41 10.69 11.27 -8.53
N LEU A 42 10.56 11.44 -9.84
CA LEU A 42 10.19 10.36 -10.76
C LEU A 42 11.20 9.21 -10.76
N GLU A 43 12.50 9.49 -10.73
CA GLU A 43 13.53 8.45 -10.68
C GLU A 43 13.38 7.51 -9.48
N TRP A 44 13.07 8.06 -8.30
CA TRP A 44 12.86 7.28 -7.08
C TRP A 44 11.55 6.49 -7.11
N LEU A 45 10.54 7.05 -7.80
CA LEU A 45 9.29 6.35 -8.05
C LEU A 45 9.54 5.13 -8.93
N GLU A 46 10.30 5.28 -10.02
CA GLU A 46 10.63 4.18 -10.93
C GLU A 46 11.52 3.10 -10.27
N ALA A 47 12.46 3.49 -9.42
CA ALA A 47 13.21 2.54 -8.59
C ALA A 47 12.28 1.74 -7.66
N SER A 48 11.28 2.37 -7.07
CA SER A 48 10.28 1.69 -6.24
C SER A 48 9.40 0.75 -7.06
N VAL A 49 8.99 1.15 -8.27
CA VAL A 49 8.26 0.29 -9.21
C VAL A 49 9.06 -0.95 -9.56
N LYS A 50 10.36 -0.81 -9.85
CA LYS A 50 11.23 -1.95 -10.13
C LYS A 50 11.23 -2.96 -8.97
N LEU A 51 11.37 -2.49 -7.73
CA LEU A 51 11.30 -3.34 -6.55
C LEU A 51 9.94 -4.03 -6.41
N MET A 52 8.84 -3.34 -6.69
CA MET A 52 7.49 -3.94 -6.68
C MET A 52 7.38 -5.10 -7.68
N GLU A 53 7.85 -4.89 -8.91
CA GLU A 53 7.81 -5.94 -9.96
C GLU A 53 8.68 -7.13 -9.60
N GLU A 54 9.89 -6.89 -9.07
CA GLU A 54 10.79 -7.95 -8.60
C GLU A 54 10.12 -8.80 -7.51
N GLN A 55 9.50 -8.14 -6.52
CA GLN A 55 8.86 -8.81 -5.40
C GLN A 55 7.60 -9.57 -5.80
N ARG A 56 6.81 -9.00 -6.72
CA ARG A 56 5.66 -9.70 -7.31
C ARG A 56 6.09 -10.91 -8.12
N THR A 57 7.15 -10.79 -8.93
CA THR A 57 7.66 -11.90 -9.75
C THR A 57 8.19 -13.05 -8.90
N LYS A 58 8.75 -12.75 -7.72
CA LYS A 58 9.17 -13.75 -6.73
C LYS A 58 8.01 -14.39 -5.95
N GLY A 59 6.78 -13.89 -6.11
CA GLY A 59 5.63 -14.32 -5.30
C GLY A 59 5.66 -13.78 -3.86
N GLU A 60 6.51 -12.79 -3.58
CA GLU A 60 6.72 -12.19 -2.25
C GLU A 60 5.87 -10.91 -2.05
N MET A 61 5.02 -10.57 -3.02
CA MET A 61 4.06 -9.47 -2.94
C MET A 61 2.70 -9.96 -3.44
N SER A 62 1.67 -9.79 -2.61
CA SER A 62 0.31 -10.15 -2.98
C SER A 62 -0.25 -9.21 -4.04
N ASP A 63 -1.24 -9.68 -4.82
CA ASP A 63 -1.91 -8.84 -5.81
C ASP A 63 -2.58 -7.61 -5.18
N LYS A 64 -3.03 -7.71 -3.92
CA LYS A 64 -3.66 -6.60 -3.19
C LYS A 64 -2.64 -5.51 -2.84
N GLU A 65 -1.46 -5.89 -2.33
CA GLU A 65 -0.38 -4.95 -2.04
C GLU A 65 0.12 -4.29 -3.33
N TYR A 66 0.35 -5.10 -4.37
CA TYR A 66 0.77 -4.58 -5.66
C TYR A 66 -0.24 -3.58 -6.23
N ALA A 67 -1.53 -3.89 -6.19
CA ALA A 67 -2.58 -2.97 -6.64
C ALA A 67 -2.62 -1.67 -5.82
N ALA A 68 -2.45 -1.75 -4.49
CA ALA A 68 -2.41 -0.58 -3.62
C ALA A 68 -1.21 0.33 -3.95
N PHE A 69 -0.02 -0.23 -4.12
CA PHE A 69 1.18 0.51 -4.50
C PHE A 69 1.06 1.09 -5.91
N LYS A 70 0.56 0.31 -6.86
CA LYS A 70 0.37 0.73 -8.25
C LYS A 70 -0.59 1.90 -8.37
N SER A 71 -1.65 1.92 -7.55
CA SER A 71 -2.61 3.05 -7.49
C SER A 71 -1.95 4.37 -7.11
N ILE A 72 -0.98 4.34 -6.18
CA ILE A 72 -0.18 5.50 -5.77
C ILE A 72 0.76 5.93 -6.91
N VAL A 73 1.47 4.96 -7.51
CA VAL A 73 2.39 5.20 -8.63
C VAL A 73 1.67 5.84 -9.82
N ASP A 74 0.48 5.36 -10.17
CA ASP A 74 -0.27 5.88 -11.31
C ASP A 74 -0.71 7.33 -11.09
N LYS A 75 -1.16 7.68 -9.87
CA LYS A 75 -1.47 9.08 -9.53
C LYS A 75 -0.23 9.96 -9.63
N ALA A 76 0.90 9.49 -9.11
CA ALA A 76 2.17 10.20 -9.15
C ALA A 76 2.65 10.43 -10.61
N ARG A 77 2.61 9.40 -11.47
CA ARG A 77 2.96 9.49 -12.90
C ARG A 77 2.07 10.45 -13.68
N LEU A 78 0.80 10.56 -13.31
CA LEU A 78 -0.14 11.55 -13.87
C LEU A 78 0.08 12.97 -13.33
N GLY A 79 1.13 13.22 -12.55
CA GLY A 79 1.40 14.52 -11.92
C GLY A 79 0.49 14.85 -10.74
N LYS A 80 -0.40 13.94 -10.32
CA LYS A 80 -1.31 14.10 -9.18
C LYS A 80 -0.61 13.79 -7.87
N TRP A 81 0.52 14.45 -7.63
CA TRP A 81 1.41 14.20 -6.49
C TRP A 81 0.70 14.29 -5.15
N ASP A 82 -0.13 15.32 -4.96
CA ASP A 82 -0.83 15.53 -3.68
C ASP A 82 -1.87 14.43 -3.42
N ALA A 83 -2.51 13.91 -4.48
CA ALA A 83 -3.44 12.78 -4.37
C ALA A 83 -2.70 11.47 -4.07
N ALA A 84 -1.55 11.24 -4.74
CA ALA A 84 -0.67 10.11 -4.45
C ALA A 84 -0.17 10.15 -2.99
N GLN A 85 0.19 11.34 -2.50
CA GLN A 85 0.68 11.52 -1.13
C GLN A 85 -0.41 11.22 -0.10
N LYS A 86 -1.64 11.70 -0.33
CA LYS A 86 -2.79 11.40 0.54
C LYS A 86 -3.07 9.91 0.61
N GLU A 87 -3.02 9.22 -0.52
CA GLU A 87 -3.23 7.77 -0.57
C GLU A 87 -2.08 6.99 0.09
N ALA A 88 -0.83 7.40 -0.15
CA ALA A 88 0.32 6.81 0.52
C ALA A 88 0.23 6.97 2.05
N PHE A 89 -0.16 8.16 2.52
CA PHE A 89 -0.37 8.42 3.94
C PHE A 89 -1.51 7.58 4.52
N ALA A 90 -2.65 7.52 3.84
CA ALA A 90 -3.79 6.70 4.27
C ALA A 90 -3.44 5.20 4.33
N LEU A 91 -2.62 4.72 3.40
CA LEU A 91 -2.13 3.36 3.40
C LEU A 91 -1.24 3.09 4.62
N THR A 92 -0.30 3.99 4.93
CA THR A 92 0.58 3.89 6.12
C THR A 92 -0.21 3.95 7.43
N GLU A 93 -1.11 4.90 7.60
CA GLU A 93 -1.92 5.06 8.82
C GLU A 93 -2.91 3.91 9.04
N GLY A 94 -3.33 3.24 7.96
CA GLY A 94 -4.22 2.09 8.04
C GLY A 94 -3.53 0.77 8.39
N GLN A 95 -2.20 0.77 8.56
CA GLN A 95 -1.46 -0.43 8.96
C GLN A 95 -1.73 -0.76 10.43
N LYS A 96 -1.85 -2.04 10.74
CA LYS A 96 -1.90 -2.54 12.12
C LYS A 96 -0.57 -3.22 12.45
N PRO A 97 -0.07 -3.06 13.70
CA PRO A 97 1.07 -3.83 14.15
C PRO A 97 0.83 -5.33 13.96
N THR A 98 1.83 -6.04 13.43
CA THR A 98 1.84 -7.50 13.39
C THR A 98 2.22 -8.06 14.76
N ASP A 99 2.01 -9.35 14.96
CA ASP A 99 2.46 -10.03 16.19
C ASP A 99 3.98 -9.90 16.37
N GLU A 100 4.75 -9.93 15.28
CA GLU A 100 6.19 -9.68 15.28
C GLU A 100 6.54 -8.26 15.74
N ASP A 101 5.82 -7.24 15.25
CA ASP A 101 5.99 -5.84 15.71
C ASP A 101 5.71 -5.73 17.22
N LEU A 102 4.66 -6.42 17.69
CA LEU A 102 4.28 -6.43 19.10
C LEU A 102 5.30 -7.16 19.98
N GLU A 103 5.96 -8.21 19.48
CA GLU A 103 7.02 -8.91 20.21
C GLU A 103 8.27 -8.04 20.42
N GLN A 104 8.62 -7.21 19.43
CA GLN A 104 9.80 -6.33 19.52
C GLN A 104 9.65 -5.20 20.56
N ILE A 105 8.42 -4.81 20.88
CA ILE A 105 8.13 -3.74 21.86
C ILE A 105 7.89 -4.26 23.28
N LYS A 106 7.84 -5.58 23.49
CA LYS A 106 7.65 -6.16 24.84
C LYS A 106 8.84 -5.81 25.75
N PRO A 107 8.60 -5.43 27.02
CA PRO A 107 9.66 -5.24 27.99
C PRO A 107 10.54 -6.50 28.10
N GLY A 108 11.84 -6.36 27.81
CA GLY A 108 12.80 -7.47 27.81
C GLY A 108 13.12 -8.06 26.42
N ALA A 109 12.55 -7.53 25.33
CA ALA A 109 12.93 -7.92 23.98
C ALA A 109 14.42 -7.61 23.71
N LYS A 110 15.19 -8.63 23.27
CA LYS A 110 16.57 -8.43 22.79
C LYS A 110 16.53 -7.61 21.51
N ARG A 111 17.00 -6.36 21.56
CA ARG A 111 17.32 -5.60 20.35
C ARG A 111 18.46 -6.33 19.65
N ARG A 112 18.20 -6.88 18.47
CA ARG A 112 19.25 -7.43 17.59
C ARG A 112 20.06 -6.31 16.96
#